data_AF-A0A521Y1P5-F1
#
_entry.id   AF-A0A521Y1P5-F1
#
_cell.length_a   1.000
_cell.length_b   1.000
_cell.length_c   1.000
_cell.angle_alpha   90.00
_cell.angle_beta   90.00
_cell.angle_gamma   90.00
#
_symmetry.space_group_name_H-M   'P 1'
#
loop_
_entity.id
_entity.type
_entity.pdbx_description
1 polymer ?
#
loop_
_entity_poly.entity_id
_entity_poly.type
_entity_poly.pdbx_seq_one_letter_code
_entity_poly.pdbx_strand_id
1 'polypeptide(L)'
;MAKCAYCSTTILFGGKRNGDLRFCNDKCLQGGSLAIAATQLPASEVAVYVGKVHRGSCPSCAGPGPVDVHTSYRVWSALVMTQWSSRPLVGCKSCGTKRKLGDAAFSLVLGWWGFPWGLVMTPVQLGRNLFALARTPDPTTPSPALEKILRLHLAAQAVEGRGRLPAAPGAVFK
;
A
#
# COMPACT_ATOMS: atom_id res chain seq x y z
N MET A 1 -14.87 11.60 24.17
CA MET A 1 -14.80 10.62 23.06
C MET A 1 -13.35 10.38 22.71
N ALA A 2 -12.88 9.12 22.71
CA ALA A 2 -11.48 8.82 22.36
C ALA A 2 -11.33 8.64 20.84
N LYS A 3 -10.21 9.06 20.27
CA LYS A 3 -9.87 8.78 18.86
C LYS A 3 -8.99 7.53 18.77
N CYS A 4 -9.17 6.77 17.69
CA CYS A 4 -8.29 5.65 17.37
C CYS A 4 -6.89 6.18 17.03
N ALA A 5 -5.85 5.69 17.71
CA ALA A 5 -4.47 6.09 17.49
C ALA A 5 -3.92 5.68 16.10
N TYR A 6 -4.58 4.74 15.41
CA TYR A 6 -4.17 4.28 14.08
C TYR A 6 -4.95 4.95 12.94
N CYS A 7 -6.29 4.83 12.93
CA CYS A 7 -7.12 5.35 11.84
C CYS A 7 -7.74 6.73 12.12
N SER A 8 -7.49 7.31 13.30
CA SER A 8 -8.03 8.61 13.75
C SER A 8 -9.56 8.70 13.85
N THR A 9 -10.29 7.62 13.58
CA THR A 9 -11.75 7.56 13.72
C THR A 9 -12.16 7.69 15.20
N THR A 10 -13.29 8.36 15.44
CA THR A 10 -13.88 8.48 16.77
C THR A 10 -14.40 7.13 17.25
N ILE A 11 -13.99 6.72 18.45
CA ILE A 11 -14.44 5.48 19.09
C ILE A 11 -15.76 5.78 19.79
N LEU A 12 -16.85 5.29 19.22
CA LEU A 12 -18.22 5.52 19.72
C LEU A 12 -18.61 4.53 20.82
N PHE A 13 -18.19 3.26 20.71
CA PHE A 13 -18.38 2.23 21.73
C PHE A 13 -17.25 1.20 21.68
N GLY A 14 -16.87 0.64 22.83
CA GLY A 14 -15.81 -0.36 22.93
C GLY A 14 -14.41 0.14 22.59
N GLY A 15 -13.58 -0.76 22.04
CA GLY A 15 -12.21 -0.49 21.61
C GLY A 15 -11.16 -1.33 22.32
N LYS A 16 -9.97 -1.43 21.73
CA LYS A 16 -8.80 -2.12 22.26
C LYS A 16 -7.78 -1.11 22.78
N ARG A 17 -6.93 -1.53 23.72
CA ARG A 17 -5.87 -0.70 24.30
C ARG A 17 -4.52 -1.40 24.17
N ASN A 18 -3.48 -0.61 23.92
CA ASN A 18 -2.08 -1.02 24.04
C ASN A 18 -1.31 0.14 24.68
N GLY A 19 -0.94 0.00 25.96
CA GLY A 19 -0.46 1.12 26.79
C GLY A 19 -1.50 2.24 26.86
N ASP A 20 -1.06 3.48 26.62
CA ASP A 20 -1.90 4.68 26.65
C ASP A 20 -2.75 4.88 25.38
N LEU A 21 -2.53 4.06 24.35
CA LEU A 21 -3.16 4.22 23.05
C LEU A 21 -4.44 3.39 22.93
N ARG A 22 -5.45 3.99 22.31
CA ARG A 22 -6.76 3.37 22.05
C ARG A 22 -6.97 3.10 20.57
N PHE A 23 -7.59 1.96 20.26
CA PHE A 23 -7.86 1.50 18.90
C PHE A 23 -9.32 1.08 18.75
N CYS A 24 -9.91 1.32 17.58
CA CYS A 24 -11.33 0.98 17.36
C CYS A 24 -11.59 -0.52 17.22
N ASN A 25 -10.61 -1.33 16.80
CA ASN A 25 -10.72 -2.79 16.63
C ASN A 25 -9.34 -3.47 16.63
N ASP A 26 -9.31 -4.81 16.58
CA ASP A 26 -8.06 -5.59 16.59
C ASP A 26 -7.16 -5.32 15.38
N LYS A 27 -7.73 -5.01 14.20
CA LYS A 27 -6.94 -4.63 13.02
C LYS A 27 -6.17 -3.33 13.27
N CYS A 28 -6.82 -2.34 13.87
CA CYS A 28 -6.19 -1.06 14.21
C CYS A 28 -5.21 -1.21 15.37
N LEU A 29 -5.47 -2.11 16.32
CA LEU A 29 -4.53 -2.44 17.39
C LEU A 29 -3.23 -3.03 16.82
N GLN A 30 -3.34 -4.06 15.99
CA GLN A 30 -2.19 -4.72 15.35
C GLN A 30 -1.43 -3.78 14.40
N GLY A 31 -2.14 -3.07 13.52
CA GLY A 31 -1.52 -2.10 12.62
C GLY A 31 -0.92 -0.90 13.36
N GLY A 32 -1.58 -0.46 14.44
CA GLY A 32 -1.14 0.64 15.28
C GLY A 32 0.12 0.33 16.07
N SER A 33 0.19 -0.83 16.73
CA SER A 33 1.41 -1.25 17.43
C SER A 33 2.62 -1.33 16.50
N LEU A 34 2.42 -1.82 15.28
CA LEU A 34 3.47 -1.87 14.26
C LEU A 34 3.87 -0.47 13.77
N ALA A 35 2.90 0.43 13.59
CA ALA A 35 3.18 1.80 13.17
C ALA A 35 3.99 2.57 14.23
N ILE A 36 3.72 2.37 15.51
CA ILE A 36 4.49 2.98 16.61
C ILE A 36 5.90 2.40 16.64
N ALA A 37 6.04 1.07 16.58
CA ALA A 37 7.35 0.43 16.51
C ALA A 37 8.17 0.92 15.29
N ALA A 38 7.51 1.17 14.16
CA ALA A 38 8.15 1.73 12.96
C ALA A 38 8.70 3.14 13.15
N THR A 39 8.09 3.96 14.02
CA THR A 39 8.60 5.31 14.35
C THR A 39 9.86 5.28 15.22
N GLN A 40 10.06 4.21 15.99
CA GLN A 40 11.23 4.03 16.85
C GLN A 40 12.48 3.58 16.07
N LEU A 41 12.33 3.17 14.81
CA LEU A 41 13.45 2.76 13.97
C LEU A 41 14.29 3.97 13.53
N PRO A 42 15.63 3.92 13.68
CA PRO A 42 16.52 4.99 13.29
C PRO A 42 16.44 5.22 11.77
N ALA A 43 16.33 6.49 11.36
CA ALA A 43 16.11 6.85 9.96
C ALA A 43 17.26 6.40 9.03
N SER A 44 18.49 6.34 9.53
CA SER A 44 19.66 5.88 8.79
C SER A 44 19.59 4.40 8.42
N GLU A 45 19.19 3.52 9.35
CA GLU A 45 19.04 2.09 9.08
C GLU A 45 17.92 1.81 8.07
N VAL A 46 16.81 2.54 8.22
CA VAL A 46 15.69 2.46 7.27
C VAL A 46 16.14 2.89 5.89
N ALA A 47 16.86 4.01 5.75
CA ALA A 47 17.35 4.49 4.46
C ALA A 47 18.30 3.50 3.77
N VAL A 48 19.22 2.88 4.51
CA VAL A 48 20.13 1.85 3.99
C VAL A 48 19.36 0.63 3.51
N TYR A 49 18.40 0.15 4.31
CA TYR A 49 17.57 -0.99 3.94
C TYR A 49 16.69 -0.70 2.70
N VAL A 50 16.06 0.47 2.67
CA VAL A 50 15.24 0.93 1.55
C VAL A 50 16.07 1.03 0.27
N GLY A 51 17.27 1.62 0.34
CA GLY A 51 18.19 1.69 -0.80
C GLY A 51 18.61 0.30 -1.32
N LYS A 52 18.86 -0.65 -0.41
CA LYS A 52 19.19 -2.04 -0.76
C LYS A 52 18.02 -2.74 -1.47
N VAL A 53 16.80 -2.60 -0.96
CA VAL A 53 15.60 -3.21 -1.59
C VAL A 53 15.30 -2.54 -2.92
N HIS A 54 15.38 -1.22 -3.01
CA HIS A 54 15.13 -0.45 -4.21
C HIS A 54 16.06 -0.86 -5.36
N ARG A 55 17.34 -1.12 -5.09
CA ARG A 55 18.31 -1.58 -6.10
C ARG A 55 18.31 -3.10 -6.31
N GLY A 56 17.53 -3.84 -5.51
CA GLY A 56 17.47 -5.30 -5.56
C GLY A 56 16.63 -5.84 -6.72
N SER A 57 16.53 -7.17 -6.80
CA SER A 57 15.69 -7.85 -7.77
C SER A 57 14.21 -7.69 -7.45
N CYS A 58 13.38 -7.62 -8.50
CA CYS A 58 11.93 -7.49 -8.35
C CYS A 58 11.32 -8.72 -7.65
N PRO A 59 10.58 -8.57 -6.54
CA PRO A 59 9.96 -9.70 -5.85
C PRO A 59 8.84 -10.37 -6.65
N SER A 60 8.30 -9.70 -7.69
CA SER A 60 7.22 -10.24 -8.53
C SER A 60 7.71 -11.06 -9.72
N CYS A 61 8.87 -10.71 -10.31
CA CYS A 61 9.35 -11.34 -11.55
C CYS A 61 10.83 -11.73 -11.52
N ALA A 62 11.52 -11.53 -10.40
CA ALA A 62 12.97 -11.71 -10.23
C ALA A 62 13.86 -10.91 -11.20
N GLY A 63 13.28 -10.02 -12.02
CA GLY A 63 14.02 -9.17 -12.95
C GLY A 63 14.82 -8.05 -12.27
N PRO A 64 15.66 -7.33 -13.04
CA PRO A 64 16.46 -6.23 -12.52
C PRO A 64 15.58 -5.10 -11.98
N GLY A 65 16.05 -4.47 -10.90
CA GLY A 65 15.47 -3.25 -10.34
C GLY A 65 15.59 -2.04 -11.28
N PRO A 66 15.11 -0.85 -10.87
CA PRO A 66 14.73 -0.53 -9.50
C PRO A 66 13.33 -1.04 -9.10
N VAL A 67 13.18 -1.39 -7.82
CA VAL A 67 11.93 -1.81 -7.17
C VAL A 67 11.33 -0.63 -6.43
N ASP A 68 10.08 -0.31 -6.74
CA ASP A 68 9.35 0.76 -6.07
C ASP A 68 7.88 0.37 -5.86
N VAL A 69 7.10 1.28 -5.25
CA VAL A 69 5.66 1.10 -5.03
C VAL A 69 4.88 1.64 -6.22
N HIS A 70 4.15 0.74 -6.87
CA HIS A 70 3.25 1.06 -7.95
C HIS A 70 1.81 0.79 -7.51
N THR A 71 1.03 1.84 -7.30
CA THR A 71 -0.40 1.72 -6.98
C THR A 71 -1.22 1.64 -8.27
N SER A 72 -2.10 0.64 -8.35
CA SER A 72 -3.18 0.57 -9.34
C SER A 72 -4.54 0.80 -8.70
N TYR A 73 -5.48 1.33 -9.47
CA TYR A 73 -6.84 1.58 -9.02
C TYR A 73 -7.80 0.69 -9.79
N ARG A 74 -8.66 -0.01 -9.05
CA ARG A 74 -9.64 -0.94 -9.61
C ARG A 74 -11.03 -0.56 -9.13
N VAL A 75 -11.96 -0.45 -10.06
CA VAL A 75 -13.39 -0.31 -9.80
C VAL A 75 -14.17 -1.43 -10.46
N TRP A 76 -15.21 -1.85 -9.76
CA TRP A 76 -16.33 -2.52 -10.41
C TRP A 76 -17.62 -1.93 -9.88
N SER A 77 -18.64 -1.96 -10.73
CA SER A 77 -20.00 -1.60 -10.39
C SER A 77 -20.94 -2.68 -10.90
N ALA A 78 -22.02 -2.94 -10.18
CA ALA A 78 -23.14 -3.76 -10.62
C ALA A 78 -24.45 -3.19 -10.06
N LEU A 79 -25.32 -2.73 -10.97
CA LEU A 79 -26.63 -2.14 -10.69
C LEU A 79 -26.55 -0.94 -9.72
N VAL A 80 -26.65 -1.20 -8.41
CA VAL A 80 -26.65 -0.20 -7.32
C VAL A 80 -25.40 -0.25 -6.44
N MET A 81 -24.49 -1.20 -6.66
CA MET A 81 -23.27 -1.36 -5.87
C MET A 81 -22.06 -0.95 -6.70
N THR A 82 -21.28 -0.01 -6.19
CA THR A 82 -19.97 0.36 -6.73
C THR A 82 -18.92 0.18 -5.65
N GLN A 83 -17.88 -0.58 -5.96
CA GLN A 83 -16.75 -0.77 -5.05
C GLN A 83 -15.46 -0.40 -5.77
N TRP A 84 -14.64 0.39 -5.08
CA TRP A 84 -13.31 0.78 -5.53
C TRP A 84 -12.24 0.25 -4.57
N SER A 85 -11.06 -0.01 -5.11
CA SER A 85 -9.91 -0.46 -4.35
C SER A 85 -8.62 0.18 -4.89
N SER A 86 -7.74 0.58 -3.98
CA SER A 86 -6.38 1.01 -4.30
C SER A 86 -5.43 -0.12 -3.94
N ARG A 87 -4.64 -0.59 -4.91
CA ARG A 87 -3.83 -1.80 -4.78
C ARG A 87 -2.35 -1.44 -4.92
N PRO A 88 -1.62 -1.22 -3.81
CA PRO A 88 -0.19 -1.00 -3.87
C PRO A 88 0.55 -2.30 -4.23
N LEU A 89 1.50 -2.20 -5.17
CA LEU A 89 2.39 -3.29 -5.57
C LEU A 89 3.84 -2.86 -5.34
N VAL A 90 4.61 -3.61 -4.56
CA VAL A 90 6.06 -3.45 -4.50
C VAL A 90 6.68 -4.26 -5.62
N GLY A 91 7.33 -3.61 -6.59
CA GLY A 91 7.89 -4.30 -7.75
C GLY A 91 8.61 -3.37 -8.71
N CYS A 92 9.16 -3.91 -9.79
CA CYS A 92 9.78 -3.11 -10.84
C CYS A 92 8.73 -2.41 -11.71
N LYS A 93 9.18 -1.42 -12.48
CA LYS A 93 8.35 -0.62 -13.40
C LYS A 93 7.47 -1.48 -14.31
N SER A 94 8.02 -2.53 -14.92
CA SER A 94 7.26 -3.38 -15.86
C SER A 94 6.13 -4.14 -15.16
N CYS A 95 6.36 -4.67 -13.96
CA CYS A 95 5.33 -5.29 -13.12
C CYS A 95 4.25 -4.27 -12.71
N GLY A 96 4.67 -3.07 -12.31
CA GLY A 96 3.76 -1.96 -12.00
C GLY A 96 2.86 -1.59 -13.18
N THR A 97 3.45 -1.41 -14.37
CA THR A 97 2.70 -1.10 -15.60
C THR A 97 1.72 -2.21 -15.98
N LYS A 98 2.15 -3.47 -15.94
CA LYS A 98 1.26 -4.62 -16.21
C LYS A 98 0.06 -4.65 -15.26
N ARG A 99 0.27 -4.39 -13.97
CA ARG A 99 -0.82 -4.32 -12.98
C ARG A 99 -1.78 -3.17 -13.27
N LYS A 100 -1.26 -1.96 -13.52
CA LYS A 100 -2.06 -0.77 -13.85
C LYS A 100 -2.91 -1.01 -15.10
N LEU A 101 -2.34 -1.60 -16.16
CA LEU A 101 -3.07 -1.92 -17.39
C LEU A 101 -4.16 -2.98 -17.13
N GLY A 102 -3.86 -4.03 -16.37
CA GLY A 102 -4.84 -5.05 -16.02
C GLY A 102 -6.01 -4.51 -15.19
N ASP A 103 -5.73 -3.69 -14.17
CA ASP A 103 -6.79 -3.08 -13.35
C ASP A 103 -7.55 -1.98 -14.11
N ALA A 104 -6.91 -1.27 -15.05
CA ALA A 104 -7.58 -0.34 -15.96
C ALA A 104 -8.52 -1.07 -16.92
N ALA A 105 -8.08 -2.17 -17.55
CA ALA A 105 -8.92 -3.01 -18.40
C ALA A 105 -10.09 -3.60 -17.62
N PHE A 106 -9.83 -4.10 -16.40
CA PHE A 106 -10.87 -4.59 -15.51
C PHE A 106 -11.91 -3.49 -15.19
N SER A 107 -11.44 -2.30 -14.85
CA SER A 107 -12.30 -1.15 -14.55
C SER A 107 -13.10 -0.71 -15.78
N LEU A 108 -12.51 -0.81 -16.97
CA LEU A 108 -13.15 -0.52 -18.24
C LEU A 108 -14.20 -1.57 -18.63
N VAL A 109 -14.11 -2.82 -18.18
CA VAL A 109 -15.14 -3.82 -18.51
C VAL A 109 -16.24 -3.82 -17.45
N LEU A 110 -15.88 -3.67 -16.18
CA LEU A 110 -16.78 -3.92 -15.05
C LEU A 110 -17.17 -2.66 -14.26
N GLY A 111 -16.62 -1.49 -14.58
CA GLY A 111 -16.96 -0.24 -13.89
C GLY A 111 -18.30 0.38 -14.32
N TRP A 112 -18.77 0.07 -15.54
CA TRP A 112 -19.89 0.77 -16.19
C TRP A 112 -21.28 0.28 -15.78
N TRP A 113 -21.40 -0.87 -15.13
CA TRP A 113 -22.70 -1.51 -14.89
C TRP A 113 -23.49 -0.91 -13.71
N GLY A 114 -23.02 0.20 -13.12
CA GLY A 114 -23.71 0.88 -12.01
C GLY A 114 -24.29 2.22 -12.42
N PHE A 115 -25.58 2.44 -12.15
CA PHE A 115 -26.26 3.72 -12.40
C PHE A 115 -26.66 4.38 -11.06
N PRO A 116 -26.38 5.68 -10.84
CA PRO A 116 -25.69 6.64 -11.72
C PRO A 116 -24.15 6.66 -11.55
N TRP A 117 -23.62 6.09 -10.46
CA TRP A 117 -22.24 6.33 -10.03
C TRP A 117 -21.16 5.65 -10.88
N GLY A 118 -21.47 4.52 -11.53
CA GLY A 118 -20.53 3.79 -12.37
C GLY A 118 -20.13 4.57 -13.62
N LEU A 119 -21.05 5.33 -14.22
CA LEU A 119 -20.79 6.14 -15.41
C LEU A 119 -19.86 7.34 -15.14
N VAL A 120 -19.85 7.86 -13.90
CA VAL A 120 -19.03 9.01 -13.49
C VAL A 120 -17.71 8.57 -12.85
N MET A 121 -17.73 7.56 -11.97
CA MET A 121 -16.53 7.14 -11.24
C MET A 121 -15.56 6.32 -12.09
N THR A 122 -16.06 5.60 -13.10
CA THR A 122 -15.23 4.83 -14.03
C THR A 122 -14.28 5.73 -14.83
N PRO A 123 -14.72 6.80 -15.52
CA PRO A 123 -13.80 7.69 -16.23
C PRO A 123 -12.82 8.40 -15.30
N VAL A 124 -13.21 8.75 -14.06
CA VAL A 124 -12.29 9.33 -13.05
C VAL A 124 -11.18 8.34 -12.71
N GLN A 125 -11.49 7.07 -12.48
CA GLN A 125 -10.50 6.06 -12.15
C GLN A 125 -9.61 5.67 -13.34
N LEU A 126 -10.17 5.63 -14.55
CA LEU A 126 -9.39 5.52 -15.79
C LEU A 126 -8.41 6.69 -15.90
N GLY A 127 -8.87 7.93 -15.70
CA GLY A 127 -8.02 9.12 -15.71
C GLY A 127 -6.89 9.06 -14.67
N ARG A 128 -7.18 8.62 -13.44
CA ARG A 128 -6.15 8.46 -12.39
C ARG A 128 -5.11 7.39 -12.75
N ASN A 129 -5.53 6.27 -13.32
CA ASN A 129 -4.61 5.25 -13.81
C ASN A 129 -3.75 5.77 -14.97
N LEU A 130 -4.35 6.50 -15.93
CA LEU A 130 -3.62 7.10 -17.05
C LEU A 130 -2.60 8.13 -16.58
N PHE A 131 -2.98 8.99 -15.64
CA PHE A 131 -2.08 9.98 -15.04
C PHE A 131 -0.96 9.33 -14.21
N ALA A 132 -1.27 8.26 -13.48
CA ALA A 132 -0.30 7.46 -12.76
C ALA A 132 0.63 6.65 -13.69
N LEU A 133 0.26 6.46 -14.96
CA LEU A 133 1.13 5.90 -15.99
C LEU A 133 2.02 6.99 -16.63
N ALA A 134 1.48 8.19 -16.83
CA ALA A 134 2.21 9.33 -17.38
C ALA A 134 3.30 9.86 -16.42
N ARG A 135 3.05 9.83 -15.11
CA ARG A 135 4.09 10.13 -14.11
C ARG A 135 5.02 8.94 -13.95
N THR A 136 6.22 9.05 -14.50
CA THR A 136 7.32 8.14 -14.22
C THR A 136 8.03 8.62 -12.95
N PRO A 137 8.01 7.85 -11.84
CA PRO A 137 8.82 8.17 -10.67
C PRO A 137 10.30 8.18 -11.04
N ASP A 138 11.08 9.03 -10.38
CA ASP A 138 12.53 9.07 -10.56
C ASP A 138 13.12 7.70 -10.19
N PRO A 139 13.77 6.99 -11.14
CA PRO A 139 14.31 5.65 -10.90
C PRO A 139 15.56 5.65 -10.01
N THR A 140 16.10 6.82 -9.66
CA THR A 140 17.31 6.95 -8.85
C THR A 140 17.02 7.08 -7.35
N THR A 141 15.82 7.55 -6.99
CA THR A 141 15.41 7.80 -5.61
C THR A 141 14.24 6.91 -5.19
N PRO A 142 14.33 6.19 -4.06
CA PRO A 142 13.20 5.41 -3.56
C PRO A 142 12.03 6.31 -3.18
N SER A 143 10.80 5.89 -3.49
CA SER A 143 9.63 6.69 -3.14
C SER A 143 9.35 6.70 -1.62
N PRO A 144 8.72 7.76 -1.09
CA PRO A 144 8.26 7.80 0.30
C PRO A 144 7.29 6.67 0.65
N ALA A 145 6.54 6.17 -0.35
CA ALA A 145 5.63 5.03 -0.17
C ALA A 145 6.40 3.72 0.06
N LEU A 146 7.50 3.51 -0.67
CA LEU A 146 8.39 2.36 -0.47
C LEU A 146 9.02 2.42 0.93
N GLU A 147 9.54 3.58 1.33
CA GLU A 147 10.08 3.76 2.67
C GLU A 147 9.06 3.40 3.75
N LYS A 148 7.84 3.94 3.65
CA LYS A 148 6.77 3.67 4.63
C LYS A 148 6.45 2.17 4.74
N ILE A 149 6.32 1.46 3.62
CA ILE A 149 6.02 0.02 3.60
C ILE A 149 7.18 -0.77 4.21
N LEU A 150 8.42 -0.48 3.82
CA LEU A 150 9.60 -1.19 4.32
C LEU A 150 9.87 -0.90 5.79
N ARG A 151 9.57 0.31 6.27
CA ARG A 151 9.66 0.66 7.69
C ARG A 151 8.68 -0.14 8.53
N LEU A 152 7.44 -0.30 8.05
CA LEU A 152 6.44 -1.15 8.71
C LEU A 152 6.86 -2.63 8.68
N HIS A 153 7.48 -3.08 7.59
CA HIS A 153 8.02 -4.43 7.48
C HIS A 153 9.16 -4.70 8.48
N LEU A 154 10.11 -3.77 8.61
CA LEU A 154 11.18 -3.85 9.59
C LEU A 154 10.63 -3.87 11.02
N ALA A 155 9.63 -3.02 11.31
CA ALA A 155 8.98 -2.98 12.61
C ALA A 155 8.28 -4.30 12.96
N ALA A 156 7.59 -4.91 12.00
CA ALA A 156 6.96 -6.21 12.19
C ALA A 156 7.98 -7.29 12.58
N GLN A 157 9.16 -7.28 11.96
CA GLN A 157 10.19 -8.27 12.26
C GLN A 157 10.92 -8.03 13.58
N ALA A 158 11.11 -6.76 13.96
CA ALA A 158 11.64 -6.40 15.27
C ALA A 158 10.72 -6.92 16.40
N VAL A 159 9.40 -6.83 16.20
CA VAL A 159 8.39 -7.37 17.14
C VAL A 159 8.38 -8.90 17.13
N GLU A 160 8.61 -9.54 15.98
CA GLU A 160 8.69 -11.02 15.86
C GLU A 160 10.04 -11.63 16.32
N GLY A 161 11.01 -10.82 16.78
CA GLY A 161 12.27 -11.30 17.35
C GLY A 161 13.26 -11.91 16.34
N ARG A 162 13.07 -11.68 15.03
CA ARG A 162 13.99 -12.19 14.00
C ARG A 162 15.16 -11.22 13.78
N GLY A 163 16.27 -11.44 14.50
CA GLY A 163 17.54 -10.72 14.34
C GLY A 163 18.31 -10.98 13.03
N ARG A 164 17.63 -11.11 11.88
CA ARG A 164 18.24 -11.28 10.56
C ARG A 164 17.55 -10.39 9.53
N LEU A 165 18.32 -9.50 8.89
CA LEU A 165 17.85 -8.63 7.79
C LEU A 165 17.12 -9.47 6.72
N PRO A 166 15.84 -9.18 6.42
CA PRO A 166 15.03 -10.03 5.56
C PRO A 166 15.26 -9.78 4.08
N ALA A 167 14.91 -10.79 3.27
CA ALA A 167 14.65 -10.61 1.85
C ALA A 167 13.48 -9.63 1.63
N ALA A 168 13.46 -8.94 0.50
CA ALA A 168 12.44 -7.95 0.14
C ALA A 168 11.01 -8.52 0.30
N PRO A 169 10.01 -7.72 0.73
CA PRO A 169 8.64 -8.18 0.89
C PRO A 169 8.14 -8.86 -0.39
N GLY A 170 7.70 -10.12 -0.25
CA GLY A 170 6.99 -10.83 -1.30
C GLY A 170 5.75 -10.04 -1.71
N ALA A 171 5.51 -9.96 -3.02
CA ALA A 171 4.54 -9.06 -3.64
C ALA A 171 3.07 -9.46 -3.38
N VAL A 172 2.59 -9.45 -2.13
CA VAL A 172 1.17 -9.66 -1.81
C VAL A 172 0.79 -8.91 -0.54
N PHE A 173 0.40 -7.64 -0.67
CA PHE A 173 -0.55 -7.04 0.27
C PHE A 173 -1.93 -7.17 -0.35
N LYS A 174 -2.73 -8.13 0.15
CA LYS A 174 -4.13 -8.35 -0.23
C LYS A 174 -5.04 -7.40 0.55
#